data_AF-A0A7S1YL18-F1
#
_entry.id   AF-A0A7S1YL18-F1
#
_cell.length_a   1.000
_cell.length_b   1.000
_cell.length_c   1.000
_cell.angle_alpha   90.00
_cell.angle_beta   90.00
_cell.angle_gamma   90.00
#
_symmetry.space_group_name_H-M   'P 1'
#
loop_
_entity.id
_entity.type
_entity.pdbx_description
1 polymer ?
#
loop_
_entity_poly.entity_id
_entity_poly.type
_entity_poly.pdbx_seq_one_letter_code
_entity_poly.pdbx_strand_id
1 'polypeptide(L)'
;FLPRPEVADIPNLDRSPDDNSTYKTWTLDELVALTHEVSQSDVLLSDTLPQGDAFRWLLQELGPETESEIILGVRVQQRYILAALYFATSGGQWAKSNRWLSDEHECTWSGIKCGPLVASTFAVEEDTPVDAVTSIDLSSNTLSGSLISELRGFNELVALQLHDNMITGPISDRIFTFPKLGRCCHLFSAVEGTINSLLDTLFVPRNSISSRQ
;
A
#
# COMPACT_ATOMS: atom_id res chain seq x y z
N PHE A 1 4.80 -23.54 -11.08
CA PHE A 1 3.99 -22.32 -11.25
C PHE A 1 2.58 -22.67 -10.82
N LEU A 2 2.20 -22.31 -9.60
CA LEU A 2 0.80 -22.38 -9.20
C LEU A 2 0.08 -21.18 -9.84
N PRO A 3 -1.15 -21.35 -10.35
CA PRO A 3 -1.90 -20.27 -10.96
C PRO A 3 -2.17 -19.15 -9.94
N ARG A 4 -2.24 -17.91 -10.43
CA ARG A 4 -2.70 -16.74 -9.68
C ARG A 4 -4.11 -17.07 -9.13
N PRO A 5 -4.45 -16.76 -7.86
CA PRO A 5 -5.79 -17.03 -7.34
C PRO A 5 -6.83 -16.41 -8.28
N GLU A 6 -7.79 -17.23 -8.73
CA GLU A 6 -8.83 -16.78 -9.63
C GLU A 6 -9.80 -15.86 -8.89
N VAL A 7 -10.38 -14.91 -9.63
CA VAL A 7 -11.39 -13.95 -9.15
C VAL A 7 -12.58 -14.63 -8.43
N ALA A 8 -12.83 -15.92 -8.69
CA ALA A 8 -13.87 -16.72 -8.06
C ALA A 8 -13.56 -17.18 -6.61
N ASP A 9 -12.31 -17.11 -6.16
CA ASP A 9 -11.94 -17.37 -4.76
C ASP A 9 -12.11 -16.13 -3.86
N ILE A 10 -12.66 -15.04 -4.40
CA ILE A 10 -12.88 -13.77 -3.70
C ILE A 10 -14.36 -13.66 -3.32
N PRO A 11 -14.71 -13.78 -2.03
CA PRO A 11 -16.10 -13.85 -1.60
C PRO A 11 -16.74 -12.46 -1.61
N ASN A 12 -17.40 -12.03 -2.71
CA ASN A 12 -18.53 -11.06 -2.73
C ASN A 12 -18.85 -10.43 -4.11
N LEU A 13 -18.90 -11.21 -5.20
CA LEU A 13 -19.27 -10.65 -6.52
C LEU A 13 -20.78 -10.54 -6.81
N ASP A 14 -21.67 -10.82 -5.84
CA ASP A 14 -23.13 -10.86 -6.07
C ASP A 14 -23.94 -10.07 -5.04
N ARG A 15 -23.59 -8.80 -4.80
CA ARG A 15 -24.51 -7.86 -4.11
C ARG A 15 -25.27 -7.05 -5.15
N SER A 16 -26.52 -7.45 -5.41
CA SER A 16 -27.53 -6.61 -6.08
C SER A 16 -27.71 -5.31 -5.29
N PRO A 17 -27.81 -4.14 -5.94
CA PRO A 17 -28.15 -2.89 -5.28
C PRO A 17 -29.66 -2.85 -5.03
N ASP A 18 -30.13 -3.58 -4.02
CA ASP A 18 -31.51 -3.48 -3.55
C ASP A 18 -31.59 -2.79 -2.18
N ASP A 19 -32.35 -1.69 -2.22
CA ASP A 19 -33.24 -1.16 -1.18
C ASP A 19 -32.67 -0.26 -0.06
N ASN A 20 -32.95 1.04 -0.19
CA ASN A 20 -33.16 2.01 0.88
C ASN A 20 -32.06 2.22 1.94
N SER A 21 -30.79 2.16 1.52
CA SER A 21 -29.65 2.44 2.40
C SER A 21 -29.29 3.94 2.35
N THR A 22 -29.20 4.60 3.51
CA THR A 22 -28.76 6.01 3.69
C THR A 22 -27.26 6.22 3.47
N TYR A 23 -26.58 5.21 2.96
CA TYR A 23 -25.14 5.18 2.89
C TYR A 23 -24.64 5.44 1.46
N LYS A 24 -23.50 6.12 1.36
CA LYS A 24 -22.88 6.43 0.07
C LYS A 24 -22.27 5.17 -0.54
N THR A 25 -22.70 4.82 -1.74
CA THR A 25 -22.04 3.82 -2.59
C THR A 25 -21.05 4.54 -3.51
N TRP A 26 -19.79 4.11 -3.53
CA TRP A 26 -18.73 4.76 -4.30
C TRP A 26 -18.77 4.32 -5.76
N THR A 27 -18.65 5.28 -6.68
CA THR A 27 -18.51 5.01 -8.11
C THR A 27 -17.07 4.67 -8.49
N LEU A 28 -16.89 3.96 -9.60
CA LEU A 28 -15.57 3.68 -10.18
C LEU A 28 -14.76 4.97 -10.38
N ASP A 29 -15.40 6.03 -10.89
CA ASP A 29 -14.75 7.31 -11.17
C ASP A 29 -14.28 8.02 -9.90
N GLU A 30 -15.05 7.96 -8.81
CA GLU A 30 -14.65 8.52 -7.51
C GLU A 30 -13.43 7.80 -6.94
N LEU A 31 -13.39 6.46 -7.04
CA LEU A 31 -12.25 5.68 -6.53
C LEU A 31 -11.01 5.83 -7.41
N VAL A 32 -11.19 5.96 -8.72
CA VAL A 32 -10.11 6.35 -9.62
C VAL A 32 -9.58 7.73 -9.22
N ALA A 33 -10.44 8.71 -8.95
CA ALA A 33 -9.99 10.05 -8.54
C ALA A 33 -9.17 10.04 -7.25
N LEU A 34 -9.58 9.25 -6.25
CA LEU A 34 -8.87 9.11 -4.97
C LEU A 34 -7.52 8.38 -5.09
N THR A 35 -7.37 7.49 -6.09
CA THR A 35 -6.16 6.68 -6.30
C THR A 35 -5.23 7.20 -7.40
N HIS A 36 -5.70 8.14 -8.23
CA HIS A 36 -4.94 8.68 -9.37
C HIS A 36 -3.65 9.39 -8.97
N GLU A 37 -3.58 9.95 -7.76
CA GLU A 37 -2.33 10.54 -7.23
C GLU A 37 -1.25 9.50 -6.97
N VAL A 38 -1.66 8.24 -6.75
CA VAL A 38 -0.78 7.12 -6.39
C VAL A 38 -0.39 6.32 -7.64
N SER A 39 -1.37 5.94 -8.47
CA SER A 39 -1.19 5.12 -9.68
C SER A 39 -1.94 5.70 -10.88
N GLN A 40 -1.40 5.50 -12.07
CA GLN A 40 -2.04 5.92 -13.33
C GLN A 40 -3.28 5.06 -13.61
N SER A 41 -4.27 5.64 -14.30
CA SER A 41 -5.55 4.97 -14.58
C SER A 41 -5.41 3.69 -15.42
N ASP A 42 -4.48 3.65 -16.37
CA ASP A 42 -4.20 2.45 -17.18
C ASP A 42 -3.60 1.32 -16.34
N VAL A 43 -2.79 1.65 -15.33
CA VAL A 43 -2.24 0.71 -14.36
C VAL A 43 -3.31 0.23 -13.37
N LEU A 44 -4.18 1.14 -12.89
CA LEU A 44 -5.30 0.83 -11.99
C LEU A 44 -6.31 -0.11 -12.63
N LEU A 45 -6.60 0.05 -13.91
CA LEU A 45 -7.62 -0.71 -14.63
C LEU A 45 -7.05 -1.93 -15.38
N SER A 46 -5.81 -2.32 -15.08
CA SER A 46 -5.14 -3.43 -15.76
C SER A 46 -5.57 -4.80 -15.23
N ASP A 47 -5.92 -5.72 -16.14
CA ASP A 47 -6.24 -7.11 -15.78
C ASP A 47 -5.00 -7.99 -15.58
N THR A 48 -3.81 -7.45 -15.83
CA THR A 48 -2.55 -8.23 -15.81
C THR A 48 -1.62 -7.81 -14.67
N LEU A 49 -1.76 -6.58 -14.20
CA LEU A 49 -0.88 -6.00 -13.19
C LEU A 49 -1.39 -6.21 -11.77
N PRO A 50 -0.49 -6.39 -10.78
CA PRO A 50 -0.86 -6.44 -9.36
C PRO A 50 -1.66 -5.23 -8.87
N GLN A 51 -1.39 -4.05 -9.44
CA GLN A 51 -2.10 -2.81 -9.15
C GLN A 51 -3.58 -2.90 -9.52
N GLY A 52 -3.90 -3.53 -10.65
CA GLY A 52 -5.30 -3.72 -11.03
C GLY A 52 -5.99 -4.83 -10.23
N ASP A 53 -5.25 -5.87 -9.82
CA ASP A 53 -5.76 -6.85 -8.85
C ASP A 53 -6.11 -6.18 -7.51
N ALA A 54 -5.25 -5.28 -7.02
CA ALA A 54 -5.48 -4.50 -5.81
C ALA A 54 -6.67 -3.55 -5.93
N PHE A 55 -6.80 -2.86 -7.07
CA PHE A 55 -7.92 -1.95 -7.31
C PHE A 55 -9.25 -2.71 -7.38
N ARG A 56 -9.28 -3.87 -8.04
CA ARG A 56 -10.46 -4.76 -8.08
C ARG A 56 -10.83 -5.28 -6.70
N TRP A 57 -9.87 -5.66 -5.86
CA TRP A 57 -10.13 -6.01 -4.46
C TRP A 57 -10.71 -4.82 -3.68
N LEU A 58 -10.13 -3.62 -3.83
CA LEU A 58 -10.58 -2.42 -3.12
C LEU A 58 -12.03 -2.05 -3.46
N LEU A 59 -12.44 -2.21 -4.73
CA LEU A 59 -13.83 -2.01 -5.16
C LEU A 59 -14.84 -2.89 -4.43
N GLN A 60 -14.41 -4.05 -3.92
CA GLN A 60 -15.26 -5.02 -3.22
C GLN A 60 -15.31 -4.78 -1.71
N GLU A 61 -14.30 -4.13 -1.16
CA GLU A 61 -14.12 -3.90 0.27
C GLU A 61 -14.78 -2.61 0.76
N LEU A 62 -14.89 -1.61 -0.11
CA LEU A 62 -15.48 -0.33 0.23
C LEU A 62 -16.99 -0.50 0.34
N GLY A 63 -17.41 -0.86 1.55
CA GLY A 63 -18.80 -0.85 1.93
C GLY A 63 -19.38 0.57 1.95
N PRO A 64 -20.67 0.68 2.28
CA PRO A 64 -21.30 1.94 2.62
C PRO A 64 -20.61 2.61 3.83
N GLU A 65 -19.63 3.46 3.56
CA GLU A 65 -18.86 4.17 4.59
C GLU A 65 -19.63 5.39 5.10
N THR A 66 -19.67 5.59 6.42
CA THR A 66 -20.17 6.83 7.07
C THR A 66 -19.06 7.86 7.26
N GLU A 67 -17.85 7.58 6.76
CA GLU A 67 -16.67 8.42 6.91
C GLU A 67 -16.72 9.67 6.01
N SER A 68 -16.04 10.75 6.45
CA SER A 68 -15.86 11.94 5.61
C SER A 68 -14.96 11.63 4.41
N GLU A 69 -15.13 12.38 3.32
CA GLU A 69 -14.38 12.19 2.06
C GLU A 69 -12.85 12.23 2.26
N ILE A 70 -12.36 13.03 3.22
CA ILE A 70 -10.94 13.12 3.55
C ILE A 70 -10.44 11.84 4.24
N ILE A 71 -11.16 11.36 5.26
CA ILE A 71 -10.79 10.15 6.01
C ILE A 71 -10.78 8.97 5.04
N LEU A 72 -11.81 8.87 4.21
CA LEU A 72 -11.89 7.80 3.25
C LEU A 72 -10.79 7.88 2.18
N GLY A 73 -10.46 9.07 1.70
CA GLY A 73 -9.37 9.24 0.73
C GLY A 73 -8.04 8.67 1.24
N VAL A 74 -7.70 8.94 2.50
CA VAL A 74 -6.47 8.40 3.12
C VAL A 74 -6.55 6.88 3.22
N ARG A 75 -7.66 6.35 3.74
CA ARG A 75 -7.86 4.91 3.92
C ARG A 75 -7.84 4.14 2.59
N VAL A 76 -8.49 4.67 1.55
CA VAL A 76 -8.51 4.13 0.18
C VAL A 76 -7.10 4.04 -0.39
N GLN A 77 -6.32 5.11 -0.29
CA GLN A 77 -4.94 5.12 -0.78
C GLN A 77 -4.07 4.09 -0.03
N GLN A 78 -4.17 4.02 1.30
CA GLN A 78 -3.37 3.09 2.09
C GLN A 78 -3.70 1.64 1.76
N ARG A 79 -4.98 1.28 1.75
CA ARG A 79 -5.43 -0.08 1.42
C ARG A 79 -5.07 -0.45 0.00
N TYR A 80 -5.20 0.47 -0.96
CA TYR A 80 -4.77 0.26 -2.34
C TYR A 80 -3.27 -0.09 -2.41
N ILE A 81 -2.40 0.71 -1.79
CA ILE A 81 -0.94 0.50 -1.86
C ILE A 81 -0.56 -0.81 -1.18
N LEU A 82 -1.14 -1.12 -0.01
CA LEU A 82 -0.88 -2.38 0.69
C LEU A 82 -1.35 -3.58 -0.15
N ALA A 83 -2.57 -3.54 -0.70
CA ALA A 83 -3.07 -4.62 -1.55
C ALA A 83 -2.20 -4.80 -2.80
N ALA A 84 -1.76 -3.72 -3.44
CA ALA A 84 -0.85 -3.79 -4.59
C ALA A 84 0.48 -4.44 -4.21
N LEU A 85 1.02 -4.13 -3.02
CA LEU A 85 2.24 -4.75 -2.51
C LEU A 85 2.03 -6.26 -2.29
N TYR A 86 0.88 -6.62 -1.71
CA TYR A 86 0.49 -8.01 -1.48
C TYR A 86 0.45 -8.80 -2.79
N PHE A 87 -0.29 -8.32 -3.79
CA PHE A 87 -0.38 -9.01 -5.08
C PHE A 87 0.97 -9.03 -5.83
N ALA A 88 1.76 -7.95 -5.76
CA ALA A 88 3.03 -7.86 -6.47
C ALA A 88 4.12 -8.74 -5.88
N THR A 89 4.03 -9.05 -4.59
CA THR A 89 5.06 -9.83 -3.88
C THR A 89 4.59 -11.20 -3.41
N SER A 90 3.60 -11.77 -4.11
CA SER A 90 3.08 -13.12 -3.89
C SER A 90 2.50 -13.33 -2.48
N GLY A 91 1.66 -12.38 -2.04
CA GLY A 91 1.02 -12.32 -0.72
C GLY A 91 0.44 -13.62 -0.18
N GLY A 92 -0.20 -14.41 -1.04
CA GLY A 92 -0.77 -15.71 -0.67
C GLY A 92 0.26 -16.77 -0.25
N GLN A 93 1.55 -16.51 -0.45
CA GLN A 93 2.67 -17.38 -0.07
C GLN A 93 3.52 -16.78 1.05
N TRP A 94 3.12 -15.65 1.62
CA TRP A 94 3.82 -15.05 2.76
C TRP A 94 3.67 -15.94 4.00
N ALA A 95 4.76 -16.10 4.75
CA ALA A 95 4.74 -16.75 6.05
C ALA A 95 4.00 -15.91 7.11
N LYS A 96 3.97 -14.59 6.96
CA LYS A 96 3.27 -13.64 7.83
C LYS A 96 2.31 -12.77 6.99
N SER A 97 1.04 -13.15 6.93
CA SER A 97 0.01 -12.42 6.16
C SER A 97 -1.33 -12.29 6.90
N ASN A 98 -1.37 -12.49 8.22
CA ASN A 98 -2.64 -12.46 8.94
C ASN A 98 -3.34 -11.11 8.72
N ARG A 99 -4.63 -11.18 8.35
CA ARG A 99 -5.54 -10.06 8.04
C ARG A 99 -5.23 -9.25 6.79
N TRP A 100 -4.18 -9.58 6.04
CA TRP A 100 -3.97 -8.94 4.74
C TRP A 100 -5.16 -9.24 3.83
N LEU A 101 -5.67 -8.20 3.17
CA LEU A 101 -6.86 -8.26 2.32
C LEU A 101 -8.19 -8.59 3.04
N SER A 102 -8.28 -8.39 4.36
CA SER A 102 -9.56 -8.49 5.10
C SER A 102 -10.23 -7.13 5.27
N ASP A 103 -11.52 -7.14 5.60
CA ASP A 103 -12.33 -5.97 5.94
C ASP A 103 -11.88 -5.22 7.20
N GLU A 104 -11.11 -5.85 8.09
CA GLU A 104 -10.49 -5.18 9.23
C GLU A 104 -9.65 -3.95 8.83
N HIS A 105 -9.54 -2.97 9.74
CA HIS A 105 -8.73 -1.77 9.57
C HIS A 105 -7.27 -2.14 9.26
N GLU A 106 -6.64 -1.51 8.27
CA GLU A 106 -5.31 -1.91 7.77
C GLU A 106 -4.22 -1.85 8.84
N CYS A 107 -4.41 -1.04 9.87
CA CYS A 107 -3.51 -0.94 11.02
C CYS A 107 -3.51 -2.20 11.90
N THR A 108 -4.46 -3.12 11.74
CA THR A 108 -4.48 -4.42 12.43
C THR A 108 -3.78 -5.52 11.63
N TRP A 109 -3.39 -5.23 10.38
CA TRP A 109 -2.72 -6.19 9.51
C TRP A 109 -1.31 -6.47 9.99
N SER A 110 -0.87 -7.72 9.77
CA SER A 110 0.45 -8.18 10.24
C SER A 110 1.57 -7.30 9.68
N GLY A 111 2.35 -6.70 10.58
CA GLY A 111 3.48 -5.85 10.21
C GLY A 111 3.15 -4.37 9.98
N ILE A 112 1.88 -3.97 10.05
CA ILE A 112 1.47 -2.57 9.85
C ILE A 112 1.36 -1.86 11.20
N LYS A 113 1.91 -0.64 11.28
CA LYS A 113 1.64 0.30 12.39
C LYS A 113 1.17 1.62 11.82
N CYS A 114 0.16 2.17 12.46
CA CYS A 114 -0.36 3.48 12.15
C CYS A 114 -0.09 4.48 13.26
N GLY A 115 -0.11 5.75 12.90
CA GLY A 115 -0.08 6.87 13.81
C GLY A 115 -1.00 7.98 13.31
N PRO A 116 -1.20 9.04 14.10
CA PRO A 116 -2.06 10.15 13.70
C PRO A 116 -1.49 10.81 12.45
N LEU A 117 -2.34 11.02 11.44
CA LEU A 117 -2.03 11.82 10.27
C LEU A 117 -1.67 13.23 10.74
N VAL A 118 -0.42 13.62 10.59
CA VAL A 118 0.03 14.98 10.92
C VAL A 118 -0.32 15.91 9.77
N ALA A 119 -1.62 16.09 9.51
CA ALA A 119 -2.15 17.11 8.62
C ALA A 119 -2.26 18.42 9.41
N SER A 120 -1.12 19.05 9.72
CA SER A 120 -1.08 20.35 10.41
C SER A 120 -1.56 21.52 9.54
N THR A 121 -2.43 21.31 8.55
CA THR A 121 -2.89 22.35 7.61
C THR A 121 -4.38 22.26 7.27
N PHE A 122 -5.06 21.17 7.56
CA PHE A 122 -6.51 21.08 7.40
C PHE A 122 -7.12 21.06 8.79
N ALA A 123 -7.62 22.23 9.21
CA ALA A 123 -8.51 22.32 10.34
C ALA A 123 -9.78 21.55 10.00
N VAL A 124 -9.76 20.24 10.21
CA VAL A 124 -10.99 19.47 10.34
C VAL A 124 -11.58 19.96 11.66
N GLU A 125 -12.77 20.57 11.61
CA GLU A 125 -13.41 21.15 12.79
C GLU A 125 -13.83 20.10 13.83
N GLU A 126 -13.61 18.81 13.54
CA GLU A 126 -13.86 17.71 14.47
C GLU A 126 -12.58 16.91 14.69
N ASP A 127 -12.33 16.66 15.98
CA ASP A 127 -11.23 15.94 16.63
C ASP A 127 -11.19 14.44 16.26
N THR A 128 -11.39 14.12 14.97
CA THR A 128 -11.35 12.76 14.42
C THR A 128 -9.93 12.45 13.96
N PRO A 129 -9.14 11.70 14.75
CA PRO A 129 -7.80 11.32 14.33
C PRO A 129 -7.91 10.41 13.10
N VAL A 130 -7.26 10.82 12.01
CA VAL A 130 -7.10 9.98 10.81
C VAL A 130 -5.86 9.13 11.01
N ASP A 131 -6.00 7.81 10.98
CA ASP A 131 -4.87 6.89 11.13
C ASP A 131 -4.12 6.74 9.81
N ALA A 132 -2.83 7.07 9.85
CA ALA A 132 -1.93 6.95 8.72
C ALA A 132 -0.87 5.87 8.95
N VAL A 133 -0.54 5.07 7.93
CA VAL A 133 0.51 4.05 7.99
C VAL A 133 1.87 4.74 8.15
N THR A 134 2.52 4.47 9.28
CA THR A 134 3.82 5.06 9.64
C THR A 134 4.94 4.04 9.60
N SER A 135 4.65 2.75 9.77
CA SER A 135 5.65 1.68 9.71
C SER A 135 5.09 0.44 9.04
N ILE A 136 5.91 -0.16 8.17
CA ILE A 136 5.66 -1.45 7.55
C ILE A 136 6.85 -2.36 7.85
N ASP A 137 6.60 -3.45 8.57
CA ASP A 137 7.58 -4.50 8.85
C ASP A 137 7.11 -5.82 8.25
N LEU A 138 7.69 -6.15 7.09
CA LEU A 138 7.52 -7.43 6.40
C LEU A 138 8.82 -8.21 6.39
N SER A 139 9.69 -7.97 7.37
CA SER A 139 10.98 -8.64 7.47
C SER A 139 10.87 -10.12 7.83
N SER A 140 11.89 -10.88 7.44
CA SER A 140 11.97 -12.33 7.69
C SER A 140 10.67 -13.02 7.31
N ASN A 141 10.31 -12.83 6.05
CA ASN A 141 9.10 -13.35 5.46
C ASN A 141 9.47 -14.01 4.11
N THR A 142 8.49 -14.38 3.32
CA THR A 142 8.69 -15.10 2.04
C THR A 142 8.23 -14.26 0.84
N LEU A 143 8.36 -12.93 0.94
CA LEU A 143 8.00 -12.01 -0.16
C LEU A 143 8.86 -12.33 -1.38
N SER A 144 8.24 -12.46 -2.55
CA SER A 144 8.92 -12.72 -3.82
C SER A 144 8.24 -11.99 -4.97
N GLY A 145 8.99 -11.50 -5.95
CA GLY A 145 8.49 -10.58 -6.98
C GLY A 145 9.21 -9.24 -6.88
N SER A 146 8.60 -8.16 -7.36
CA SER A 146 9.18 -6.81 -7.37
C SER A 146 8.41 -5.84 -6.49
N LEU A 147 9.11 -4.85 -5.95
CA LEU A 147 8.46 -3.74 -5.26
C LEU A 147 7.70 -2.85 -6.25
N ILE A 148 6.64 -2.23 -5.76
CA ILE A 148 5.77 -1.33 -6.53
C ILE A 148 6.18 0.12 -6.31
N SER A 149 6.00 0.97 -7.33
CA SER A 149 6.36 2.39 -7.24
C SER A 149 5.38 3.19 -6.37
N GLU A 150 4.17 2.67 -6.22
CA GLU A 150 3.05 3.21 -5.46
C GLU A 150 3.34 3.28 -3.95
N LEU A 151 4.37 2.56 -3.45
CA LEU A 151 4.82 2.67 -2.05
C LEU A 151 5.06 4.11 -1.63
N ARG A 152 5.53 4.97 -2.55
CA ARG A 152 5.74 6.41 -2.32
C ARG A 152 4.50 7.17 -1.83
N GLY A 153 3.30 6.63 -2.05
CA GLY A 153 2.03 7.23 -1.65
C GLY A 153 1.78 7.23 -0.15
N PHE A 154 2.55 6.48 0.66
CA PHE A 154 2.49 6.60 2.11
C PHE A 154 3.18 7.87 2.60
N ASN A 155 2.42 8.96 2.68
CA ASN A 155 2.92 10.28 3.05
C ASN A 155 3.50 10.35 4.48
N GLU A 156 3.03 9.49 5.38
CA GLU A 156 3.45 9.43 6.79
C GLU A 156 4.44 8.29 7.10
N LEU A 157 4.87 7.51 6.09
CA LEU A 157 5.76 6.37 6.33
C LEU A 157 7.14 6.84 6.80
N VAL A 158 7.55 6.35 7.97
CA VAL A 158 8.86 6.62 8.58
C VAL A 158 9.74 5.37 8.66
N ALA A 159 9.18 4.18 8.51
CA ALA A 159 9.94 2.93 8.55
C ALA A 159 9.40 1.88 7.56
N LEU A 160 10.28 1.34 6.73
CA LEU A 160 10.00 0.22 5.82
C LEU A 160 11.07 -0.87 5.98
N GLN A 161 10.69 -2.00 6.57
CA GLN A 161 11.57 -3.14 6.84
C GLN A 161 11.15 -4.33 5.96
N LEU A 162 12.06 -4.73 5.06
CA LEU A 162 11.84 -5.77 4.04
C LEU A 162 12.99 -6.78 4.00
N HIS A 163 13.90 -6.73 4.95
CA HIS A 163 15.05 -7.63 5.00
C HIS A 163 14.65 -9.10 5.17
N ASP A 164 15.53 -10.01 4.77
CA ASP A 164 15.28 -11.47 4.85
C ASP A 164 14.02 -11.89 4.08
N ASN A 165 14.01 -11.58 2.79
CA ASN A 165 12.95 -11.96 1.85
C ASN A 165 13.58 -12.43 0.52
N MET A 166 12.74 -12.68 -0.48
CA MET A 166 13.14 -13.13 -1.82
C MET A 166 12.74 -12.08 -2.87
N ILE A 167 12.77 -10.80 -2.51
CA ILE A 167 12.43 -9.70 -3.42
C ILE A 167 13.49 -9.62 -4.53
N THR A 168 13.01 -9.40 -5.74
CA THR A 168 13.76 -9.38 -7.00
C THR A 168 13.38 -8.15 -7.84
N GLY A 169 14.04 -7.96 -8.98
CA GLY A 169 13.77 -6.84 -9.87
C GLY A 169 14.38 -5.52 -9.40
N PRO A 170 14.20 -4.44 -10.17
CA PRO A 170 14.77 -3.15 -9.85
C PRO A 170 14.01 -2.49 -8.69
N ILE A 171 14.74 -1.82 -7.79
CA ILE A 171 14.12 -0.84 -6.89
C ILE A 171 13.97 0.45 -7.68
N SER A 172 12.72 0.90 -7.86
CA SER A 172 12.44 2.19 -8.48
C SER A 172 12.96 3.33 -7.61
N ASP A 173 13.62 4.31 -8.22
CA ASP A 173 14.08 5.51 -7.52
C ASP A 173 12.94 6.28 -6.82
N ARG A 174 11.69 6.10 -7.28
CA ARG A 174 10.48 6.70 -6.69
C ARG A 174 10.20 6.23 -5.26
N ILE A 175 10.69 5.05 -4.87
CA ILE A 175 10.57 4.54 -3.50
C ILE A 175 11.50 5.33 -2.55
N PHE A 176 12.42 6.16 -3.03
CA PHE A 176 13.28 6.98 -2.17
C PHE A 176 12.82 8.42 -2.02
N THR A 177 11.69 8.80 -2.64
CA THR A 177 11.15 10.18 -2.62
C THR A 177 9.96 10.36 -1.69
N PHE A 178 9.81 9.51 -0.67
CA PHE A 178 8.74 9.67 0.32
C PHE A 178 8.79 11.06 0.98
N PRO A 179 7.65 11.75 1.15
CA PRO A 179 7.62 13.11 1.69
C PRO A 179 8.18 13.24 3.12
N LYS A 180 8.04 12.18 3.93
CA LYS A 180 8.47 12.16 5.35
C LYS A 180 9.53 11.10 5.68
N LEU A 181 9.84 10.16 4.78
CA LEU A 181 10.96 9.23 4.96
C LEU A 181 12.27 10.00 4.77
N GLY A 182 12.80 10.55 5.87
CA GLY A 182 14.14 11.14 5.97
C GLY A 182 14.52 12.15 4.87
N ARG A 183 14.48 13.44 5.19
CA ARG A 183 14.98 14.59 4.39
C ARG A 183 16.48 14.55 4.00
N CYS A 184 17.14 13.40 3.85
CA CYS A 184 18.59 13.30 3.64
C CYS A 184 19.02 12.89 2.21
N CYS A 185 18.13 12.42 1.34
CA CYS A 185 18.55 11.83 0.06
C CYS A 185 18.82 12.82 -1.08
N HIS A 186 18.79 14.14 -0.86
CA HIS A 186 19.29 15.10 -1.86
C HIS A 186 20.83 15.09 -2.05
N LEU A 187 21.57 14.23 -1.34
CA LEU A 187 23.03 14.21 -1.37
C LEU A 187 23.66 12.80 -1.46
N PHE A 188 23.14 11.86 -2.24
CA PHE A 188 23.96 10.69 -2.61
C PHE A 188 23.72 10.24 -4.05
N SER A 189 24.18 11.07 -4.98
CA SER A 189 24.80 10.55 -6.20
C SER A 189 26.17 9.98 -5.84
N ALA A 190 26.46 8.80 -6.37
CA ALA A 190 27.78 8.18 -6.50
C ALA A 190 28.28 7.23 -5.36
N VAL A 191 28.44 5.96 -5.78
CA VAL A 191 29.46 4.96 -5.40
C VAL A 191 29.38 4.25 -4.03
N GLU A 192 29.60 2.94 -4.12
CA GLU A 192 29.97 1.99 -3.06
C GLU A 192 30.70 2.60 -1.86
N GLY A 193 30.23 2.25 -0.66
CA GLY A 193 31.05 2.27 0.55
C GLY A 193 30.87 3.48 1.46
N THR A 194 29.74 3.58 2.17
CA THR A 194 29.70 3.93 3.60
C THR A 194 28.30 3.71 4.18
N ILE A 195 28.04 2.47 4.62
CA ILE A 195 27.00 2.15 5.60
C ILE A 195 27.53 2.66 6.93
N ASN A 196 26.99 3.73 7.52
CA ASN A 196 27.09 3.95 8.98
C ASN A 196 26.22 5.04 9.63
N SER A 197 25.20 5.61 8.96
CA SER A 197 24.22 6.43 9.72
C SER A 197 22.79 6.47 9.16
N LEU A 198 22.37 5.48 8.38
CA LEU A 198 21.01 5.40 7.79
C LEU A 198 20.35 4.02 7.99
N LEU A 199 20.77 3.27 9.01
CA LEU A 199 20.42 1.85 9.19
C LEU A 199 18.98 1.56 9.65
N ASP A 200 18.15 2.57 9.97
CA ASP A 200 16.87 2.30 10.65
C ASP A 200 15.60 2.55 9.80
N THR A 201 15.69 3.22 8.64
CA THR A 201 14.51 3.82 7.96
C THR A 201 14.02 3.05 6.73
N LEU A 202 14.94 2.51 5.91
CA LEU A 202 14.62 1.59 4.81
C LEU A 202 15.63 0.44 4.83
N PHE A 203 15.18 -0.73 5.28
CA PHE A 203 16.05 -1.86 5.52
C PHE A 203 15.65 -3.05 4.65
N VAL A 204 16.32 -3.19 3.50
CA VAL A 204 16.09 -4.24 2.48
C VAL A 204 17.21 -5.30 2.33
N PRO A 205 18.21 -5.46 3.23
CA PRO A 205 19.29 -6.42 2.97
C PRO A 205 18.81 -7.87 2.95
N ARG A 206 19.65 -8.76 2.38
CA ARG A 206 19.34 -10.19 2.23
C ARG A 206 18.07 -10.42 1.37
N ASN A 207 18.07 -9.77 0.21
CA ASN A 207 17.15 -9.95 -0.91
C ASN A 207 17.96 -10.09 -2.22
N SER A 208 17.32 -10.54 -3.30
CA SER A 208 17.93 -10.79 -4.62
C SER A 208 17.66 -9.64 -5.61
N ILE A 209 17.96 -8.41 -5.20
CA ILE A 209 17.59 -7.18 -5.92
C ILE A 209 18.58 -6.89 -7.06
N SER A 210 18.06 -6.55 -8.25
CA SER A 210 18.89 -6.06 -9.37
C SER A 210 19.10 -4.54 -9.28
N SER A 211 20.16 -4.02 -9.92
CA SER A 211 20.55 -2.60 -9.91
C SER A 211 19.40 -1.61 -10.17
N ARG A 212 19.53 -0.39 -9.65
CA ARG A 212 18.54 0.71 -9.74
C ARG A 212 18.21 1.09 -11.19
N GLN A 213 16.97 1.49 -11.44
CA GLN A 213 16.47 2.08 -12.70
C GLN A 213 15.51 3.23 -12.44
#